data_AF-A0A844EG50-F1
#
_entry.id   AF-A0A844EG50-F1
#
_cell.length_a   1.000
_cell.length_b   1.000
_cell.length_c   1.000
_cell.angle_alpha   90.00
_cell.angle_beta   90.00
_cell.angle_gamma   90.00
#
_symmetry.space_group_name_H-M   'P 1'
#
loop_
_entity.id
_entity.type
_entity.pdbx_description
1 polymer ?
#
loop_
_entity_poly.entity_id
_entity_poly.type
_entity_poly.pdbx_seq_one_letter_code
_entity_poly.pdbx_strand_id
1 'polypeptide(L)'
;MSEKRMVYAEDVIQRIRDLAPEILGGWYNPYMENELEQLVCIVESTPTAADTDVQRWRKTAECPPTENDAAYGKVIAFYRWAKAAQAAKWDFVAGAPDTFPLWMPMPELPEEKRS
;
A
#
# COMPACT_ATOMS: atom_id res chain seq x y z
N MET A 1 12.28 0.23 15.86
CA MET A 1 12.19 1.52 15.13
C MET A 1 12.86 1.33 13.78
N SER A 2 12.10 1.02 12.72
CA SER A 2 12.69 0.98 11.37
C SER A 2 12.82 2.41 10.87
N GLU A 3 14.06 2.84 10.68
CA GLU A 3 14.39 4.12 10.08
C GLU A 3 13.79 4.20 8.67
N LYS A 4 12.85 5.12 8.44
CA LYS A 4 12.34 5.41 7.10
C LYS A 4 13.47 6.06 6.32
N ARG A 5 14.18 5.30 5.49
CA ARG A 5 15.10 5.87 4.50
C ARG A 5 14.27 6.48 3.37
N MET A 6 14.42 7.79 3.18
CA MET A 6 14.00 8.46 1.95
C MET A 6 14.89 7.91 0.82
N VAL A 7 14.29 7.37 -0.23
CA VAL A 7 15.00 6.83 -1.39
C VAL A 7 14.62 7.69 -2.59
N TYR A 8 15.62 8.25 -3.27
CA TYR A 8 15.42 9.09 -4.44
C TYR A 8 14.98 8.23 -5.62
N ALA A 9 14.05 8.74 -6.44
CA ALA A 9 13.49 8.00 -7.57
C ALA A 9 14.58 7.63 -8.58
N GLU A 10 15.54 8.54 -8.79
CA GLU A 10 16.70 8.35 -9.66
C GLU A 10 17.57 7.16 -9.22
N ASP A 11 17.80 7.02 -7.91
CA ASP A 11 18.56 5.91 -7.35
C ASP A 11 17.85 4.55 -7.54
N VAL A 12 16.52 4.53 -7.45
CA VAL A 12 15.73 3.33 -7.70
C VAL A 12 15.74 2.97 -9.18
N ILE A 13 15.52 3.96 -10.06
CA ILE A 13 15.55 3.79 -11.52
C ILE A 13 16.92 3.25 -11.95
N GLN A 14 18.00 3.82 -11.43
CA GLN A 14 19.34 3.40 -11.79
C GLN A 14 19.62 1.97 -11.31
N ARG A 15 19.16 1.62 -10.10
CA ARG A 15 19.30 0.26 -9.58
C ARG A 15 18.48 -0.77 -10.36
N ILE A 16 17.31 -0.40 -10.87
CA ILE A 16 16.50 -1.25 -11.76
C ILE A 16 17.23 -1.49 -13.08
N ARG A 17 17.86 -0.45 -13.65
CA ARG A 17 18.68 -0.57 -14.87
C ARG A 17 19.89 -1.48 -14.65
N ASP A 18 20.57 -1.33 -13.53
CA ASP A 18 21.77 -2.12 -13.20
C ASP A 18 21.43 -3.62 -12.98
N LEU A 19 20.24 -3.92 -12.45
CA LEU A 19 19.76 -5.28 -12.22
C LEU A 19 18.99 -5.90 -13.41
N ALA A 20 18.67 -5.11 -14.43
CA ALA A 20 17.94 -5.59 -15.61
C ALA A 20 18.56 -6.84 -16.26
N PRO A 21 19.90 -6.98 -16.39
CA PRO A 21 20.51 -8.20 -16.94
C PRO A 21 20.22 -9.46 -16.12
N GLU A 22 20.14 -9.33 -14.78
CA GLU A 22 19.83 -10.46 -13.87
C GLU A 22 18.34 -10.78 -13.83
N ILE A 23 17.48 -9.75 -13.77
CA ILE A 23 16.01 -9.90 -13.78
C ILE A 23 15.55 -10.58 -15.08
N LEU A 24 16.24 -10.28 -16.18
CA LEU A 24 15.86 -10.70 -17.52
C LEU A 24 16.66 -11.93 -18.01
N GLY A 25 17.36 -12.63 -17.10
CA GLY A 25 17.98 -13.92 -17.38
C GLY A 25 19.19 -13.88 -18.32
N GLY A 26 19.86 -12.74 -18.47
CA GLY A 26 21.15 -12.62 -19.16
C GLY A 26 21.12 -12.60 -20.70
N TRP A 27 19.95 -12.64 -21.34
CA TRP A 27 19.81 -12.48 -22.80
C TRP A 27 19.09 -11.18 -23.14
N TYR A 28 19.71 -10.38 -24.00
CA TYR A 28 19.13 -9.14 -24.53
C TYR A 28 17.88 -9.46 -25.36
N ASN A 29 16.71 -9.04 -24.89
CA ASN A 29 15.44 -9.15 -25.61
C ASN A 29 14.86 -7.73 -25.83
N PRO A 30 14.78 -7.25 -27.10
CA PRO A 30 14.33 -5.89 -27.43
C PRO A 30 12.85 -5.62 -27.13
N TYR A 31 12.05 -6.64 -26.82
CA TYR A 31 10.69 -6.46 -26.31
C TYR A 31 10.64 -6.07 -24.82
N MET A 32 11.77 -6.15 -24.09
CA MET A 32 11.85 -5.86 -22.65
C MET A 32 12.25 -4.42 -22.33
N GLU A 33 12.73 -3.64 -23.31
CA GLU A 33 12.87 -2.19 -23.14
C GLU A 33 11.51 -1.58 -22.79
N ASN A 34 10.43 -2.08 -23.41
CA ASN A 34 9.06 -1.69 -23.09
C ASN A 34 8.62 -2.09 -21.66
N GLU A 35 9.14 -3.17 -21.08
CA GLU A 35 8.83 -3.56 -19.70
C GLU A 35 9.65 -2.73 -18.69
N LEU A 36 10.90 -2.43 -19.01
CA LEU A 36 11.74 -1.55 -18.20
C LEU A 36 11.20 -0.11 -18.22
N GLU A 37 10.79 0.38 -19.39
CA GLU A 37 10.12 1.67 -19.56
C GLU A 37 8.79 1.71 -18.82
N GLN A 38 8.02 0.61 -18.79
CA GLN A 38 6.83 0.52 -17.95
C GLN A 38 7.16 0.61 -16.46
N LEU A 39 8.23 -0.03 -15.99
CA LEU A 39 8.65 0.06 -14.58
C LEU A 39 9.14 1.47 -14.23
N VAL A 40 9.91 2.11 -15.11
CA VAL A 40 10.35 3.51 -14.94
C VAL A 40 9.14 4.44 -14.96
N CYS A 41 8.23 4.26 -15.92
CA CYS A 41 6.99 5.03 -16.01
C CYS A 41 6.12 4.87 -14.77
N ILE A 42 6.00 3.66 -14.19
CA ILE A 42 5.30 3.44 -12.92
C ILE A 42 5.99 4.21 -11.79
N VAL A 43 7.33 4.16 -11.68
CA VAL A 43 8.07 4.88 -10.64
C VAL A 43 7.92 6.40 -10.79
N GLU A 44 8.02 6.92 -12.01
CA GLU A 44 7.86 8.34 -12.31
C GLU A 44 6.41 8.82 -12.14
N SER A 45 5.44 7.99 -12.51
CA SER A 45 4.00 8.29 -12.38
C SER A 45 3.47 8.03 -10.98
N THR A 46 4.23 7.37 -10.11
CA THR A 46 3.86 7.18 -8.71
C THR A 46 4.01 8.52 -8.01
N PRO A 47 2.91 9.14 -7.54
CA PRO A 47 3.02 10.38 -6.79
C PRO A 47 3.94 10.13 -5.60
N THR A 48 4.95 10.98 -5.44
CA THR A 48 5.80 10.99 -4.24
C THR A 48 4.85 10.94 -3.06
N ALA A 49 5.00 9.93 -2.20
CA ALA A 49 4.11 9.64 -1.08
C ALA A 49 4.22 10.69 0.05
N ALA A 50 4.26 11.97 -0.31
CA ALA A 50 4.07 13.12 0.54
C ALA A 50 2.59 13.48 0.72
N ASP A 51 1.67 12.80 0.02
CA ASP A 51 0.25 12.99 0.30
C ASP A 51 -0.13 12.22 1.57
N THR A 52 -0.34 13.00 2.63
CA THR A 52 -0.80 12.56 3.94
C THR A 52 -2.22 12.02 3.92
N ASP A 53 -2.95 12.18 2.81
CA ASP A 53 -4.39 11.93 2.72
C ASP A 53 -4.77 10.57 2.09
N VAL A 54 -3.78 9.76 1.67
CA VAL A 54 -4.08 8.41 1.18
C VAL A 54 -4.44 7.53 2.38
N GLN A 55 -5.65 6.96 2.40
CA GLN A 55 -6.04 5.95 3.38
C GLN A 55 -5.10 4.74 3.30
N ARG A 56 -4.13 4.69 4.21
CA ARG A 56 -3.11 3.63 4.29
C ARG A 56 -3.52 2.56 5.27
N TRP A 57 -3.11 1.32 5.00
CA TRP A 57 -3.13 0.25 5.97
C TRP A 57 -2.21 0.59 7.15
N ARG A 58 -2.78 0.58 8.36
CA ARG A 58 -2.13 0.84 9.64
C ARG A 58 -1.97 -0.48 10.38
N LYS A 59 -0.86 -0.63 11.09
CA LYS A 59 -0.64 -1.79 11.96
C LYS A 59 -1.40 -1.59 13.27
N THR A 60 -2.28 -2.53 13.60
CA THR A 60 -3.15 -2.44 14.78
C THR A 60 -2.37 -2.36 16.09
N ALA A 61 -1.26 -3.09 16.21
CA ALA A 61 -0.43 -3.06 17.43
C ALA A 61 0.29 -1.73 17.66
N GLU A 62 0.57 -0.96 16.59
CA GLU A 62 1.29 0.32 16.67
C GLU A 62 0.32 1.51 16.73
N CYS A 63 -0.79 1.41 16.00
CA CYS A 63 -1.81 2.44 15.88
C CYS A 63 -3.17 1.74 15.80
N PRO A 64 -3.79 1.38 16.94
CA PRO A 64 -5.10 0.74 16.94
C PRO A 64 -6.18 1.72 16.45
N PRO A 65 -7.24 1.24 15.79
CA PRO A 65 -8.34 2.10 15.37
C PRO A 65 -9.11 2.67 16.56
N THR A 66 -9.62 3.87 16.38
CA THR A 66 -10.53 4.54 17.32
C THR A 66 -11.91 4.73 16.70
N GLU A 67 -12.88 5.20 17.49
CA GLU A 67 -14.21 5.53 16.99
C GLU A 67 -14.18 6.57 15.85
N ASN A 68 -13.25 7.53 15.90
CA ASN A 68 -13.11 8.57 14.87
C ASN A 68 -12.66 8.03 13.50
N ASP A 69 -12.03 6.85 13.47
CA ASP A 69 -11.60 6.22 12.22
C ASP A 69 -12.72 5.39 11.57
N ALA A 70 -13.85 5.23 12.26
CA ALA A 70 -14.88 4.28 11.93
C ALA A 70 -16.10 4.95 11.28
N ALA A 71 -16.56 4.43 10.14
CA ALA A 71 -17.87 4.77 9.60
C ALA A 71 -18.88 3.71 10.06
N TYR A 72 -20.00 4.16 10.64
CA TYR A 72 -21.01 3.27 11.25
C TYR A 72 -20.40 2.32 12.31
N GLY A 73 -19.40 2.82 13.06
CA GLY A 73 -18.68 2.05 14.06
C GLY A 73 -17.78 0.93 13.50
N LYS A 74 -17.52 0.91 12.19
CA LYS A 74 -16.68 -0.08 11.52
C LYS A 74 -15.48 0.53 10.79
N VAL A 75 -14.40 -0.23 10.79
CA VAL A 75 -13.21 0.00 9.95
C VAL A 75 -13.04 -1.19 9.00
N ILE A 76 -12.21 -1.05 7.97
CA ILE A 76 -11.77 -2.19 7.17
C ILE A 76 -10.58 -2.84 7.90
N ALA A 77 -10.68 -4.12 8.23
CA ALA A 77 -9.64 -4.87 8.91
C ALA A 77 -9.24 -6.09 8.10
N PHE A 78 -7.94 -6.39 8.06
CA PHE A 78 -7.43 -7.62 7.50
C PHE A 78 -7.55 -8.73 8.55
N TYR A 79 -8.38 -9.72 8.27
CA TYR A 79 -8.54 -10.87 9.14
C TYR A 79 -7.49 -11.93 8.79
N ARG A 80 -6.47 -12.08 9.65
CA ARG A 80 -5.30 -12.92 9.38
C ARG A 80 -5.66 -14.37 9.02
N TRP A 81 -6.62 -14.94 9.75
CA TRP A 81 -7.00 -16.35 9.59
C TRP A 81 -7.81 -16.62 8.32
N ALA A 82 -8.69 -15.69 7.94
CA ALA A 82 -9.44 -15.78 6.70
C ALA A 82 -8.63 -15.30 5.48
N LYS A 83 -7.47 -14.66 5.69
CA LYS A 83 -6.65 -14.02 4.65
C LYS A 83 -7.46 -13.04 3.78
N ALA A 84 -8.41 -12.34 4.39
CA ALA A 84 -9.34 -11.45 3.71
C ALA A 84 -9.51 -10.13 4.46
N ALA A 85 -9.77 -9.05 3.73
CA ALA A 85 -10.18 -7.78 4.29
C ALA A 85 -11.71 -7.74 4.46
N GLN A 86 -12.19 -7.27 5.60
CA GLN A 86 -13.62 -7.15 5.88
C GLN A 86 -13.91 -5.94 6.76
N ALA A 87 -15.14 -5.42 6.67
CA ALA A 87 -15.62 -4.42 7.62
C ALA A 87 -15.85 -5.07 9.00
N ALA A 88 -15.20 -4.55 10.03
CA ALA A 88 -15.27 -5.04 11.40
C ALA A 88 -15.44 -3.87 12.37
N LYS A 89 -16.03 -4.11 13.54
CA LYS A 89 -16.15 -3.06 14.56
C LYS A 89 -14.76 -2.61 15.03
N TRP A 90 -14.58 -1.30 15.18
CA TRP A 90 -13.27 -0.73 15.50
C TRP A 90 -12.73 -1.23 16.85
N ASP A 91 -13.59 -1.37 17.86
CA ASP A 91 -13.24 -1.83 19.21
C ASP A 91 -12.74 -3.28 19.22
N PHE A 92 -13.37 -4.15 18.44
CA PHE A 92 -12.94 -5.54 18.28
C PHE A 92 -11.60 -5.67 17.56
N VAL A 93 -11.37 -4.82 16.55
CA VAL A 93 -10.09 -4.74 15.84
C VAL A 93 -8.99 -4.24 16.78
N ALA A 94 -9.24 -3.16 17.51
CA ALA A 94 -8.29 -2.59 18.48
C ALA A 94 -7.93 -3.58 19.60
N GLY A 95 -8.88 -4.39 20.06
CA GLY A 95 -8.68 -5.37 21.13
C GLY A 95 -7.97 -6.66 20.71
N ALA A 96 -7.80 -6.92 19.41
CA ALA A 96 -7.25 -8.19 18.91
C ALA A 96 -6.22 -8.01 17.78
N PRO A 97 -5.06 -7.37 18.05
CA PRO A 97 -4.04 -7.08 17.04
C PRO A 97 -3.43 -8.32 16.38
N ASP A 98 -3.41 -9.48 17.05
CA ASP A 98 -2.90 -10.73 16.43
C ASP A 98 -3.86 -11.27 15.36
N THR A 99 -5.16 -11.14 15.62
CA THR A 99 -6.27 -11.56 14.76
C THR A 99 -6.46 -10.59 13.59
N PHE A 100 -6.38 -9.30 13.89
CA PHE A 100 -6.52 -8.19 12.93
C PHE A 100 -5.23 -7.36 12.92
N PRO A 101 -4.17 -7.81 12.23
CA PRO A 101 -2.88 -7.13 12.28
C PRO A 101 -2.84 -5.81 11.52
N LEU A 102 -3.73 -5.63 10.55
CA LEU A 102 -3.80 -4.44 9.70
C LEU A 102 -5.23 -3.95 9.63
N TRP A 103 -5.39 -2.63 9.56
CA TRP A 103 -6.68 -1.98 9.36
C TRP A 103 -6.52 -0.67 8.58
N MET A 104 -7.61 -0.13 8.06
CA MET A 104 -7.68 1.21 7.50
C MET A 104 -9.05 1.83 7.80
N PRO A 105 -9.15 3.17 7.83
CA PRO A 105 -10.44 3.86 7.93
C PRO A 105 -11.39 3.38 6.83
N MET A 106 -12.70 3.53 7.05
CA MET A 106 -13.66 3.22 5.99
C MET A 106 -13.44 4.19 4.80
N PRO A 107 -13.33 3.69 3.56
CA PRO A 107 -13.28 4.55 2.38
C PRO A 107 -14.53 5.41 2.27
N GLU A 108 -14.33 6.66 1.88
CA GLU A 108 -15.44 7.47 1.40
C GLU A 108 -16.04 6.77 0.17
N LEU A 109 -17.36 6.65 0.15
CA LEU A 109 -18.03 6.12 -1.03
C LEU A 109 -17.75 7.09 -2.19
N PRO A 110 -17.38 6.58 -3.37
CA PRO A 110 -17.26 7.46 -4.53
C PRO A 110 -18.58 8.21 -4.69
N GLU A 111 -18.51 9.54 -4.84
CA GLU A 111 -19.70 10.32 -5.14
C GLU A 111 -20.40 9.68 -6.34
N GLU A 112 -21.61 9.18 -6.12
CA GLU A 112 -22.44 8.64 -7.17
C GLU A 112 -22.73 9.83 -8.10
N LYS A 113 -21.96 9.97 -9.19
CA LYS A 113 -22.30 10.91 -10.26
C LYS A 113 -23.65 10.47 -10.78
N ARG A 114 -24.73 11.03 -10.22
CA ARG A 114 -26.07 11.00 -10.80
C ARG A 114 -25.94 11.62 -12.19
N SER A 115 -25.81 10.76 -13.20
CA SER A 115 -26.12 11.09 -14.60
C SER A 115 -27.61 11.30 -14.77
#